data_AF-A0A829H296-F1
#
_entry.id   AF-A0A829H296-F1
#
_cell.length_a   1.000
_cell.length_b   1.000
_cell.length_c   1.000
_cell.angle_alpha   90.00
_cell.angle_beta   90.00
_cell.angle_gamma   90.00
#
_symmetry.space_group_name_H-M   'P 1'
#
loop_
_entity.id
_entity.type
_entity.pdbx_description
1 polymer ?
#
loop_
_entity_poly.entity_id
_entity_poly.type
_entity_poly.pdbx_seq_one_letter_code
_entity_poly.pdbx_strand_id
1 'polypeptide(L)' 'FADQVKLILNAKTTVAKRNELHMFTVLPQRWIVERSWSWLDKCRRLWKNCERALNSSLQMVVLAFLKIVLERY' A
#
# COMPACT_ATOMS: atom_id res chain seq x y z
N PHE A 1 4.15 14.82 -5.59
CA PHE A 1 4.09 13.46 -5.01
C PHE A 1 5.20 12.57 -5.54
N ALA A 2 5.29 12.30 -6.85
CA ALA A 2 6.35 11.45 -7.42
C ALA A 2 7.77 11.91 -7.06
N ASP A 3 8.04 13.22 -7.18
CA ASP A 3 9.36 13.79 -6.84
C ASP A 3 9.69 13.66 -5.35
N GLN A 4 8.70 13.79 -4.49
CA GLN A 4 8.86 13.63 -3.05
C GLN A 4 9.13 12.17 -2.66
N VAL A 5 8.47 11.21 -3.33
CA VAL A 5 8.73 9.78 -3.12
C VAL A 5 10.15 9.42 -3.60
N LYS A 6 10.59 9.99 -4.71
CA LYS A 6 11.97 9.81 -5.20
C LYS A 6 12.98 10.37 -4.20
N LEU A 7 12.71 11.52 -3.59
CA LEU A 7 13.58 12.12 -2.56
C LEU A 7 13.68 11.27 -1.29
N ILE A 8 12.56 10.73 -0.81
CA ILE A 8 12.50 10.02 0.49
C ILE A 8 12.95 8.56 0.35
N LEU A 9 12.46 7.85 -0.66
CA LEU A 9 12.64 6.40 -0.80
C LEU A 9 13.64 6.01 -1.90
N ASN A 10 14.16 6.99 -2.66
CA ASN A 10 14.99 6.76 -3.85
C ASN A 10 14.40 5.72 -4.82
N ALA A 11 13.07 5.64 -4.87
CA ALA A 11 12.32 4.64 -5.61
C ALA A 11 11.80 5.20 -6.94
N LYS A 12 11.93 4.42 -8.01
CA LYS A 12 11.36 4.74 -9.33
C LYS A 12 9.85 4.48 -9.29
N THR A 13 9.05 5.54 -9.17
CA THR A 13 7.59 5.45 -9.22
C THR A 13 7.06 5.78 -10.61
N THR A 14 6.06 5.02 -11.05
CA THR A 14 5.31 5.32 -12.28
C THR A 14 3.94 5.86 -11.88
N VAL A 15 3.64 7.09 -12.28
CA VAL A 15 2.33 7.71 -12.02
C VAL A 15 1.50 7.65 -13.29
N ALA A 16 0.39 6.92 -13.23
CA ALA A 16 -0.56 6.89 -14.34
C ALA A 16 -1.41 8.16 -14.32
N LYS A 17 -1.40 8.92 -15.41
CA LYS A 17 -2.31 10.05 -15.61
C LYS A 17 -3.70 9.50 -15.92
N ARG A 18 -4.70 9.82 -15.09
CA ARG A 18 -6.10 9.35 -15.20
C ARG A 18 -7.03 10.42 -15.79
N ASN A 19 -6.51 11.26 -16.70
CA ASN A 19 -7.30 12.32 -17.34
C ASN A 19 -7.86 11.92 -18.72
N GLU A 20 -7.67 10.66 -19.12
CA GLU A 20 -8.08 10.16 -20.42
C GLU A 20 -9.22 9.15 -20.20
N LEU A 21 -10.45 9.56 -20.55
CA LEU A 21 -11.70 8.88 -20.21
C LEU A 21 -11.83 7.47 -20.81
N HIS A 22 -11.06 7.14 -21.86
CA HIS A 22 -11.29 5.94 -22.68
C HIS A 22 -10.05 5.10 -22.98
N MET A 23 -8.92 5.33 -22.29
CA MET A 23 -7.72 4.52 -22.48
C MET A 23 -7.31 3.84 -21.17
N PHE A 24 -7.36 2.51 -21.16
CA PHE A 24 -6.90 1.71 -20.03
C PHE A 24 -5.43 1.33 -20.22
N THR A 25 -4.53 2.02 -19.52
CA THR A 25 -3.12 1.63 -19.46
C THR A 25 -2.90 0.60 -18.35
N VAL A 26 -2.30 -0.54 -18.70
CA VAL A 26 -1.93 -1.58 -17.74
C VAL A 26 -0.71 -1.11 -16.94
N LEU A 27 -0.80 -1.14 -15.61
CA LEU A 27 0.33 -0.85 -14.72
C LEU A 27 0.89 -2.18 -14.19
N PRO A 28 2.12 -2.58 -14.56
CA PRO A 28 2.63 -3.91 -14.25
C PRO A 28 2.77 -4.17 -12.75
N GLN A 29 2.96 -3.13 -11.93
CA GLN A 29 3.14 -3.25 -10.49
C GLN A 29 1.85 -3.10 -9.67
N ARG A 30 0.71 -2.85 -10.33
CA ARG A 30 -0.58 -2.58 -9.66
C ARG A 30 -1.06 -3.77 -8.82
N TRP A 31 -0.87 -4.99 -9.32
CA TRP A 31 -1.32 -6.19 -8.61
C TRP A 31 -0.63 -6.38 -7.26
N ILE A 32 0.63 -5.95 -7.11
CA ILE A 32 1.38 -6.04 -5.84
C ILE A 32 0.73 -5.13 -4.80
N VAL A 33 0.40 -3.91 -5.21
CA VAL A 33 -0.27 -2.94 -4.34
C VAL A 33 -1.63 -3.49 -3.93
N GLU A 34 -2.49 -3.84 -4.89
CA GLU A 34 -3.83 -4.36 -4.60
C GLU A 34 -3.80 -5.63 -3.72
N ARG A 35 -2.85 -6.53 -3.95
CA ARG A 35 -2.67 -7.74 -3.13
C ARG A 35 -2.25 -7.41 -1.70
N SER A 36 -1.32 -6.48 -1.50
CA SER A 36 -0.94 -6.01 -0.16
C SER A 36 -2.10 -5.34 0.56
N TRP A 37 -2.90 -4.51 -0.14
CA TRP A 37 -4.11 -3.91 0.42
C TRP A 37 -5.17 -4.95 0.81
N SER A 38 -5.35 -5.99 -0.01
CA SER A 38 -6.28 -7.10 0.30
C SER A 38 -5.90 -7.83 1.59
N TRP A 39 -4.61 -7.96 1.90
CA TRP A 39 -4.18 -8.55 3.16
C TRP A 39 -4.42 -7.62 4.36
N LEU A 40 -4.21 -6.32 4.17
CA LEU A 40 -4.44 -5.30 5.21
C LEU A 40 -5.92 -5.05 5.49
N ASP A 41 -6.82 -5.36 4.56
CA ASP A 41 -8.27 -5.21 4.74
C ASP A 41 -8.81 -6.02 5.93
N LYS A 42 -8.18 -7.16 6.24
CA LYS A 42 -8.52 -7.96 7.44
C LYS A 42 -8.22 -7.22 8.75
N CYS A 43 -7.33 -6.23 8.73
CA CYS A 43 -6.97 -5.41 9.89
C CYS A 43 -7.88 -4.17 9.99
N ARG A 44 -9.09 -4.35 10.56
CA ARG A 44 -10.10 -3.27 10.71
C ARG A 44 -9.57 -1.99 11.36
N ARG A 45 -8.60 -2.10 12.28
CA ARG A 45 -7.92 -0.98 12.96
C ARG A 45 -7.16 -0.05 12.00
N LEU A 46 -6.77 -0.54 10.83
CA LEU A 46 -6.04 0.24 9.85
C LEU A 46 -6.96 1.04 8.92
N TRP A 47 -8.21 0.60 8.72
CA TRP A 47 -9.13 1.19 7.74
C TRP A 47 -10.33 1.90 8.38
N LYS A 48 -11.09 1.21 9.24
CA LYS A 48 -12.37 1.75 9.77
C LYS A 48 -12.16 2.54 11.06
N ASN A 49 -11.20 2.12 11.88
CA ASN A 49 -10.89 2.72 13.17
C ASN A 49 -9.44 3.22 13.16
N CYS A 50 -9.09 4.04 12.16
CA CYS A 50 -7.74 4.58 12.03
C CYS A 50 -7.28 5.19 13.35
N GLU A 51 -6.18 4.66 13.87
CA GLU A 51 -5.64 5.10 15.14
C GLU A 51 -5.11 6.53 15.02
N ARG A 52 -5.36 7.35 16.05
CA ARG A 52 -4.87 8.73 16.08
C ARG A 52 -3.34 8.80 16.10
N ALA A 53 -2.70 7.81 16.72
CA ALA A 53 -1.24 7.75 16.82
C ALA A 53 -0.65 6.97 15.65
N LEU A 54 0.14 7.65 14.81
CA LEU A 54 0.78 7.06 13.63
C LEU A 54 1.72 5.90 14.01
N ASN A 55 2.43 5.99 15.13
CA ASN A 55 3.33 4.92 15.60
C ASN A 55 2.60 3.59 15.84
N SER A 56 1.41 3.63 16.42
CA SER A 56 0.61 2.43 16.69
C SER A 56 0.06 1.82 15.40
N SER A 57 -0.38 2.68 14.46
CA SER A 57 -0.81 2.22 13.13
C SER A 57 0.33 1.55 12.35
N LEU A 58 1.56 2.08 12.46
CA LEU A 58 2.74 1.50 11.82
C LEU A 58 3.08 0.12 12.39
N GLN A 59 3.03 -0.03 13.72
CA GLN A 59 3.25 -1.32 14.38
C GLN A 59 2.21 -2.36 13.94
N MET A 60 0.94 -1.95 13.77
CA MET A 60 -0.12 -2.84 13.29
C MET A 60 0.14 -3.36 11.87
N VAL A 61 0.67 -2.52 10.97
CA VAL A 61 1.07 -2.94 9.62
C VAL A 61 2.16 -4.00 9.68
N VAL A 62 3.20 -3.78 10.50
CA VAL A 62 4.30 -4.74 10.66
C VAL A 62 3.79 -6.08 11.19
N LEU A 63 2.93 -6.07 12.21
CA LEU A 63 2.32 -7.29 12.75
C LEU A 63 1.45 -8.02 11.72
N ALA A 64 0.70 -7.30 10.89
CA ALA A 64 -0.11 -7.89 9.83
C ALA A 64 0.76 -8.64 8.81
N PHE A 65 1.87 -8.05 8.37
CA PHE A 65 2.81 -8.72 7.46
C PHE A 65 3.54 -9.89 8.12
N LEU A 66 3.94 -9.76 9.39
CA LEU A 66 4.58 -10.84 10.14
C LEU A 66 3.66 -12.07 10.21
N LYS A 67 2.38 -11.86 10.50
CA LYS A 67 1.37 -12.94 10.50
C LYS A 67 1.27 -13.65 9.15
N ILE A 68 1.24 -12.90 8.04
CA ILE A 68 1.15 -13.48 6.69
C ILE A 68 2.36 -14.34 6.37
N VAL A 69 3.56 -13.89 6.77
CA VAL A 69 4.79 -14.66 6.60
C VAL A 69 4.73 -15.95 7.44
N LEU A 70 4.31 -15.85 8.71
CA LEU A 70 4.19 -17.00 9.60
C LEU A 70 3.13 -18.02 9.17
N GLU A 71 2.00 -17.59 8.60
CA GLU A 71 0.96 -18.51 8.09
C GLU A 71 1.35 -19.18 6.76
N ARG A 72 2.39 -18.68 6.08
CA ARG A 72 2.86 -19.20 4.79
C ARG A 72 4.00 -20.22 4.94
N TYR A 73 4.72 -20.20 6.06
CA TYR A 73 5.76 -21.18 6.41
C TYR A 73 5.19 -22.22 7.38
#